data_AF-A0A2N1RDD8-F1
#
_entry.id   AF-A0A2N1RDD8-F1
#
_cell.length_a   1.000
_cell.length_b   1.000
_cell.length_c   1.000
_cell.angle_alpha   90.00
_cell.angle_beta   90.00
_cell.angle_gamma   90.00
#
_symmetry.space_group_name_H-M   'P 1'
#
loop_
_entity.id
_entity.type
_entity.pdbx_description
1 polymer ?
#
loop_
_entity_poly.entity_id
_entity_poly.type
_entity_poly.pdbx_seq_one_letter_code
_entity_poly.pdbx_strand_id
1 'polypeptide(L)'
;MHVVIATGRSLATAIRFVEQVGTTFPVVCYNGSCIYDPATKKDLWHISLDHEICAEIVRIGKGSPAHLHAFMDHELYFTNCGREADYLEPLSSVVGKSVDFESFDNLHFTKAMFIGEIGETERIRRHMHQRFGNQLHMVY
;
A
#
# COMPACT_ATOMS: atom_id res chain seq x y z
N MET A 1 -8.84 -26.77 13.84
CA MET A 1 -9.02 -25.31 13.91
C MET A 1 -8.25 -24.71 12.76
N HIS A 2 -8.85 -23.78 12.00
CA HIS A 2 -8.17 -23.08 10.91
C HIS A 2 -7.99 -21.62 11.33
N VAL A 3 -6.79 -21.07 11.11
CA VAL A 3 -6.44 -19.70 11.48
C VAL A 3 -5.93 -18.97 10.25
N VAL A 4 -6.58 -17.86 9.92
CA VAL A 4 -6.23 -16.98 8.81
C VAL A 4 -5.87 -15.61 9.37
N ILE A 5 -4.78 -15.03 8.88
CA ILE A 5 -4.37 -13.67 9.22
C ILE A 5 -4.90 -12.72 8.15
N ALA A 6 -5.63 -11.69 8.57
CA ALA A 6 -6.09 -10.61 7.70
C ALA A 6 -5.60 -9.26 8.25
N THR A 7 -4.90 -8.48 7.41
CA THR A 7 -4.20 -7.28 7.86
C THR A 7 -4.07 -6.21 6.78
N GLY A 8 -3.90 -4.95 7.20
CA GLY A 8 -3.55 -3.83 6.33
C GLY A 8 -2.08 -3.75 5.94
N ARG A 9 -1.24 -4.58 6.54
CA ARG A 9 0.20 -4.67 6.27
C ARG A 9 0.50 -5.23 4.87
N SER A 10 1.71 -4.96 4.39
CA SER A 10 2.23 -5.59 3.17
C SER A 10 2.52 -7.07 3.40
N LEU A 11 2.64 -7.85 2.31
CA LEU A 11 3.03 -9.26 2.41
C LEU A 11 4.37 -9.42 3.14
N ALA A 12 5.35 -8.57 2.80
CA ALA A 12 6.69 -8.60 3.37
C ALA A 12 6.70 -8.49 4.90
N THR A 13 5.77 -7.73 5.49
CA THR A 13 5.69 -7.59 6.96
C THR A 13 4.63 -8.47 7.59
N ALA A 14 3.65 -8.96 6.83
CA ALA A 14 2.63 -9.89 7.30
C ALA A 14 3.17 -11.31 7.49
N ILE A 15 4.11 -11.76 6.63
CA ILE A 15 4.56 -13.16 6.61
C ILE A 15 5.16 -13.63 7.94
N ARG A 16 5.86 -12.75 8.67
CA ARG A 16 6.40 -13.07 10.01
C ARG A 16 5.33 -13.51 10.99
N PHE A 17 4.11 -12.97 10.88
CA PHE A 17 3.01 -13.33 11.78
C PHE A 17 2.40 -14.68 11.39
N VAL A 18 2.39 -15.01 10.09
CA VAL A 18 1.99 -16.34 9.59
C VAL A 18 2.93 -17.40 10.18
N GLU A 19 4.23 -17.13 10.14
CA GLU A 19 5.28 -18.01 10.71
C GLU A 19 5.15 -18.13 12.23
N GLN A 20 4.95 -17.02 12.96
CA GLN A 20 4.79 -17.03 14.41
C GLN A 20 3.56 -17.79 14.88
N VAL A 21 2.43 -17.67 14.16
CA VAL A 21 1.20 -18.42 14.45
C VAL A 21 1.33 -19.89 14.03
N GLY A 22 2.24 -20.21 13.11
CA GLY A 22 2.42 -21.56 12.58
C GLY A 22 1.28 -22.03 11.67
N THR A 23 0.52 -21.09 11.07
CA THR A 23 -0.57 -21.44 10.15
C THR A 23 -0.04 -21.65 8.73
N THR A 24 -0.59 -22.64 8.03
CA THR A 24 -0.32 -22.91 6.61
C THR A 24 -1.42 -22.38 5.69
N PHE A 25 -2.43 -21.72 6.24
CA PHE A 25 -3.53 -21.13 5.46
C PHE A 25 -3.08 -19.82 4.78
N PRO A 26 -3.76 -19.43 3.68
CA PRO A 26 -3.49 -18.17 3.00
C PRO A 26 -3.59 -16.95 3.94
N VAL A 27 -2.79 -15.92 3.64
CA VAL A 27 -2.78 -14.63 4.34
C VAL A 27 -3.45 -13.56 3.49
N VAL A 28 -4.28 -12.74 4.13
CA VAL A 28 -4.93 -11.58 3.50
C VAL A 28 -4.15 -10.32 3.89
N CYS A 29 -3.60 -9.62 2.90
CA CYS A 29 -2.76 -8.43 3.09
C CYS A 29 -3.28 -7.22 2.31
N TYR A 30 -2.68 -6.05 2.53
CA TYR A 30 -3.05 -4.78 1.90
C TYR A 30 -4.54 -4.42 2.04
N ASN A 31 -5.13 -4.62 3.22
CA ASN A 31 -6.55 -4.37 3.49
C ASN A 31 -7.50 -5.22 2.63
N GLY A 32 -7.06 -6.41 2.19
CA GLY A 32 -7.88 -7.31 1.37
C GLY A 32 -7.57 -7.28 -0.12
N SER A 33 -6.69 -6.39 -0.59
CA SER A 33 -6.32 -6.34 -2.00
C SER A 33 -5.53 -7.56 -2.47
N CYS A 34 -4.91 -8.34 -1.57
CA CYS A 34 -4.20 -9.57 -1.93
C CYS A 34 -4.50 -10.72 -0.95
N ILE A 35 -4.71 -11.92 -1.51
CA ILE A 35 -4.73 -13.20 -0.79
C ILE A 35 -3.53 -14.01 -1.28
N TYR A 36 -2.55 -14.21 -0.41
CA TYR A 36 -1.31 -14.91 -0.71
C TYR A 36 -1.28 -16.29 -0.05
N ASP A 37 -0.95 -17.32 -0.81
CA ASP A 37 -0.72 -18.66 -0.27
C ASP A 37 0.78 -18.86 0.07
N PRO A 38 1.14 -18.96 1.36
CA PRO A 38 2.54 -19.16 1.75
C PRO A 38 3.09 -20.55 1.39
N ALA A 39 2.22 -21.55 1.18
CA ALA A 39 2.65 -22.91 0.83
C ALA A 39 3.09 -23.01 -0.63
N THR A 40 2.32 -22.41 -1.56
CA THR A 40 2.66 -22.39 -2.99
C THR A 40 3.46 -21.17 -3.42
N LYS A 41 3.59 -20.17 -2.54
CA LYS A 41 4.21 -18.87 -2.79
C LYS A 41 3.57 -18.11 -3.96
N LYS A 42 2.24 -18.15 -4.03
CA LYS A 42 1.46 -17.53 -5.11
C LYS A 42 0.34 -16.67 -4.57
N ASP A 43 0.03 -15.63 -5.32
CA ASP A 43 -1.19 -14.86 -5.14
C ASP A 43 -2.36 -15.71 -5.64
N LEU A 44 -3.27 -16.04 -4.73
CA LEU A 44 -4.56 -16.62 -5.08
C LEU A 44 -5.50 -15.56 -5.64
N TRP A 45 -5.32 -14.32 -5.19
CA TRP A 45 -6.09 -13.15 -5.59
C TRP A 45 -5.25 -11.89 -5.40
N HIS A 46 -5.29 -10.98 -6.36
CA HIS A 46 -4.64 -9.67 -6.27
C HIS A 46 -5.41 -8.64 -7.10
N ILE A 47 -5.84 -7.55 -6.47
CA ILE A 47 -6.44 -6.39 -7.14
C ILE A 47 -5.50 -5.20 -6.99
N SER A 48 -5.28 -4.51 -8.10
CA SER A 48 -4.58 -3.23 -8.14
C SER A 48 -5.54 -2.11 -8.50
N LEU A 49 -5.17 -0.88 -8.13
CA LEU A 49 -5.80 0.35 -8.57
C LEU A 49 -5.51 0.58 -10.06
N ASP A 50 -6.50 1.12 -10.75
CA ASP A 50 -6.36 1.50 -12.16
C ASP A 50 -5.32 2.62 -12.33
N HIS A 51 -4.72 2.65 -13.52
CA HIS A 51 -3.66 3.62 -13.86
C HIS A 51 -4.09 5.07 -13.64
N GLU A 52 -5.32 5.45 -14.02
CA GLU A 52 -5.81 6.82 -13.85
C GLU A 52 -5.79 7.25 -12.37
N ILE A 53 -6.21 6.35 -11.48
CA ILE A 53 -6.24 6.60 -10.04
C ILE A 53 -4.82 6.72 -9.51
N CYS A 54 -3.93 5.82 -9.93
CA CYS A 54 -2.53 5.85 -9.52
C CYS A 54 -1.82 7.13 -9.97
N ALA A 55 -2.06 7.57 -11.21
CA ALA A 55 -1.51 8.80 -11.76
C ALA A 55 -2.00 10.02 -10.96
N GLU A 56 -3.27 10.06 -10.56
CA GLU A 56 -3.79 11.13 -9.70
C GLU A 56 -3.12 11.13 -8.32
N ILE A 57 -2.94 9.95 -7.70
CA ILE A 57 -2.24 9.80 -6.42
C ILE A 57 -0.81 10.36 -6.53
N VAL A 58 -0.07 9.99 -7.57
CA VAL A 58 1.29 10.50 -7.80
C VAL A 58 1.29 12.02 -7.98
N ARG A 59 0.38 12.54 -8.80
CA ARG A 59 0.24 13.98 -9.05
C ARG A 59 -0.03 14.76 -7.76
N ILE A 60 -0.91 14.24 -6.89
CA ILE A 60 -1.21 14.86 -5.59
C ILE A 60 0.01 14.83 -4.68
N GLY A 61 0.71 13.69 -4.60
CA GLY A 61 1.91 13.55 -3.75
C GLY A 61 3.02 14.51 -4.11
N LYS A 62 3.20 14.83 -5.40
CA LYS A 62 4.20 15.80 -5.86
C LYS A 62 3.90 17.24 -5.41
N GLY A 63 2.62 17.59 -5.32
CA GLY A 63 2.16 18.94 -4.94
C GLY A 63 1.80 19.08 -3.46
N SER A 64 2.01 18.05 -2.65
CA SER A 64 1.59 17.99 -1.26
C SER A 64 2.80 17.92 -0.32
N PRO A 65 2.75 18.52 0.88
CA PRO A 65 3.72 18.23 1.93
C PRO A 65 3.55 16.82 2.52
N ALA A 66 2.48 16.08 2.21
CA ALA A 66 2.31 14.70 2.64
C ALA A 66 3.16 13.75 1.78
N HIS A 67 3.80 12.78 2.43
CA HIS A 67 4.64 11.77 1.80
C HIS A 67 3.79 10.64 1.22
N LEU A 68 4.02 10.30 -0.05
CA LEU A 68 3.38 9.17 -0.72
C LEU A 68 4.17 7.89 -0.50
N HIS A 69 3.50 6.88 0.05
CA HIS A 69 3.93 5.49 0.09
C HIS A 69 2.99 4.67 -0.79
N ALA A 70 3.52 3.93 -1.77
CA ALA A 70 2.73 3.11 -2.68
C ALA A 70 3.30 1.69 -2.73
N PHE A 71 2.41 0.72 -2.62
CA PHE A 71 2.74 -0.70 -2.77
C PHE A 71 2.37 -1.15 -4.18
N MET A 72 3.30 -1.79 -4.87
CA MET A 72 3.13 -2.31 -6.23
C MET A 72 4.02 -3.53 -6.39
N ASP A 73 3.49 -4.63 -6.94
CA ASP A 73 4.22 -5.89 -7.11
C ASP A 73 4.90 -6.41 -5.83
N HIS A 74 4.19 -6.27 -4.69
CA HIS A 74 4.69 -6.55 -3.34
C HIS A 74 5.88 -5.70 -2.84
N GLU A 75 6.33 -4.72 -3.62
CA GLU A 75 7.35 -3.77 -3.22
C GLU A 75 6.73 -2.49 -2.67
N LEU A 76 7.45 -1.83 -1.77
CA LEU A 76 7.10 -0.50 -1.29
C LEU A 76 7.92 0.54 -2.04
N TYR A 77 7.25 1.57 -2.52
CA TYR A 77 7.84 2.72 -3.19
C TYR A 77 7.47 3.99 -2.45
N PHE A 78 8.41 4.93 -2.39
CA PHE A 78 8.18 6.26 -1.84
C PHE A 78 9.00 7.30 -2.58
N THR A 79 8.57 8.57 -2.49
CA THR A 79 9.38 9.69 -2.99
C THR A 79 10.65 9.87 -2.15
N ASN A 80 11.67 10.54 -2.68
CA ASN A 80 12.97 10.69 -2.00
C ASN A 80 12.88 11.20 -0.54
N CYS A 81 11.93 12.10 -0.25
CA CYS A 81 11.72 12.63 1.09
C CYS A 81 10.90 11.70 2.00
N GLY A 82 10.25 10.67 1.44
CA GLY A 82 9.28 9.81 2.12
C GLY A 82 9.87 8.60 2.85
N ARG A 83 11.18 8.33 2.76
CA ARG A 83 11.80 7.12 3.34
C ARG A 83 11.49 6.92 4.82
N GLU A 84 11.55 8.00 5.60
CA GLU A 84 11.40 7.98 7.06
C GLU A 84 10.02 8.47 7.51
N ALA A 85 9.08 8.65 6.58
CA ALA A 85 7.76 9.21 6.90
C ALA A 85 6.87 8.22 7.67
N ASP A 86 7.04 6.92 7.46
CA ASP A 86 6.25 5.90 8.16
C ASP A 86 6.90 5.51 9.50
N TYR A 87 6.56 6.27 10.54
CA TYR A 87 7.03 6.03 11.90
C TYR A 87 6.43 4.76 12.54
N LEU A 88 5.31 4.27 12.02
CA LEU A 88 4.57 3.13 12.58
C LEU A 88 5.14 1.80 12.10
N GLU A 89 5.73 1.77 10.91
CA GLU A 89 6.37 0.60 10.36
C GLU A 89 7.82 0.92 9.94
N PRO A 90 8.79 1.01 10.88
CA PRO A 90 10.18 1.35 10.57
C PRO A 90 10.83 0.43 9.52
N LEU A 91 10.34 -0.82 9.42
CA LEU A 91 10.76 -1.76 8.38
C LEU A 91 10.51 -1.22 6.97
N SER A 92 9.48 -0.40 6.76
CA SER A 92 9.16 0.28 5.49
C SER A 92 10.37 1.05 4.92
N SER A 93 11.16 1.70 5.78
CA SER A 93 12.38 2.42 5.38
C SER A 93 13.49 1.50 4.86
N VAL A 94 13.50 0.23 5.29
CA VAL A 94 14.51 -0.78 4.94
C VAL A 94 14.11 -1.56 3.69
N VAL A 95 12.81 -1.88 3.55
CA VAL A 95 12.31 -2.65 2.41
C VAL A 95 11.89 -1.81 1.22
N GLY A 96 11.61 -0.52 1.41
CA GLY A 96 11.10 0.34 0.36
C GLY A 96 12.17 0.98 -0.52
N LYS A 97 11.77 1.33 -1.75
CA LYS A 97 12.62 1.94 -2.77
C LYS A 97 12.24 3.40 -2.97
N SER A 98 13.27 4.24 -2.96
CA SER A 98 13.16 5.65 -3.31
C SER A 98 13.09 5.79 -4.83
N VAL A 99 11.99 6.35 -5.34
CA VAL A 99 11.76 6.43 -6.79
C VAL A 99 11.17 7.78 -7.18
N ASP A 100 11.35 8.11 -8.47
CA ASP A 100 10.47 9.05 -9.16
C ASP A 100 9.32 8.25 -9.77
N PHE A 101 8.11 8.44 -9.25
CA PHE A 101 6.93 7.71 -9.73
C PHE A 101 6.57 8.05 -11.18
N GLU A 102 6.98 9.21 -11.70
CA GLU A 102 6.75 9.58 -13.10
C GLU A 102 7.62 8.78 -14.08
N SER A 103 8.63 8.05 -13.58
CA SER A 103 9.47 7.17 -14.40
C SER A 103 8.82 5.82 -14.75
N PHE A 104 7.67 5.50 -14.17
CA PHE A 104 6.95 4.25 -14.45
C PHE A 104 5.95 4.44 -15.59
N ASP A 105 6.08 3.62 -16.63
CA ASP A 105 5.14 3.64 -17.77
C ASP A 105 3.72 3.18 -17.39
N ASN A 106 3.61 2.25 -16.43
CA ASN A 106 2.33 1.69 -16.01
C ASN A 106 2.21 1.59 -14.49
N LEU A 107 1.61 2.61 -13.87
CA LEU A 107 1.28 2.59 -12.45
C LEU A 107 0.05 1.70 -12.19
N HIS A 108 0.15 0.81 -11.20
CA HIS A 108 -0.90 -0.15 -10.84
C HIS A 108 -0.79 -0.55 -9.36
N PHE A 109 -0.90 0.43 -8.47
CA PHE A 109 -0.68 0.23 -7.04
C PHE A 109 -1.69 -0.74 -6.43
N THR A 110 -1.23 -1.71 -5.63
CA THR A 110 -2.08 -2.54 -4.76
C THR A 110 -2.72 -1.70 -3.66
N LYS A 111 -1.96 -0.73 -3.13
CA LYS A 111 -2.36 0.16 -2.04
C LYS A 111 -1.47 1.41 -2.08
N ALA A 112 -2.03 2.58 -1.77
CA ALA A 112 -1.27 3.79 -1.56
C ALA A 112 -1.69 4.49 -0.26
N MET A 113 -0.76 5.23 0.33
CA MET A 113 -0.94 5.95 1.59
C MET A 113 -0.27 7.31 1.51
N PHE A 114 -0.96 8.33 2.04
CA PHE A 114 -0.37 9.63 2.29
C PHE A 114 -0.08 9.79 3.78
N ILE A 115 1.15 10.16 4.11
CA ILE A 115 1.62 10.28 5.48
C ILE A 115 2.05 11.73 5.71
N GLY A 116 1.41 12.41 6.66
CA GLY A 116 1.69 13.81 6.96
C GLY A 116 0.63 14.42 7.86
N GLU A 117 0.62 15.75 7.93
CA GLU A 117 -0.31 16.53 8.75
C GLU A 117 -1.78 16.23 8.42
N ILE A 118 -2.61 16.11 9.46
CA ILE A 118 -4.03 15.73 9.35
C ILE A 118 -4.82 16.65 8.42
N GLY A 119 -4.53 17.95 8.43
CA GLY A 119 -5.20 18.91 7.56
C GLY A 119 -4.95 18.65 6.08
N GLU A 120 -3.75 18.19 5.74
CA GLU A 120 -3.37 17.89 4.37
C GLU A 120 -3.88 16.51 3.93
N THR A 121 -3.74 15.48 4.76
CA THR A 121 -4.27 14.15 4.44
C THR A 121 -5.80 14.18 4.32
N GLU A 122 -6.50 14.99 5.10
CA GLU A 122 -7.95 15.20 4.99
C GLU A 122 -8.33 16.00 3.71
N ARG A 123 -7.51 16.96 3.29
CA ARG A 123 -7.68 17.65 2.00
C ARG A 123 -7.58 16.66 0.84
N ILE A 124 -6.56 15.81 0.86
CA ILE A 124 -6.34 14.77 -0.15
C ILE A 124 -7.51 13.78 -0.16
N ARG A 125 -7.93 13.30 1.02
CA ARG A 125 -9.06 12.38 1.17
C ARG A 125 -10.33 12.92 0.53
N ARG A 126 -10.71 14.17 0.83
CA ARG A 126 -11.91 14.80 0.25
C ARG A 126 -11.83 14.87 -1.27
N HIS A 127 -10.67 15.25 -1.82
CA HIS A 127 -10.43 15.29 -3.25
C HIS A 127 -10.58 13.91 -3.91
N MET A 128 -9.92 12.88 -3.35
CA MET A 128 -10.00 11.51 -3.87
C MET A 128 -11.41 10.93 -3.76
N HIS A 129 -12.13 11.22 -2.67
CA HIS A 129 -13.51 10.78 -2.51
C HIS A 129 -14.47 11.42 -3.50
N GLN A 130 -14.33 12.72 -3.77
CA GLN A 130 -15.16 13.42 -4.76
C GLN A 130 -14.97 12.85 -6.17
N ARG A 131 -13.74 12.45 -6.52
CA ARG A 131 -13.43 11.97 -7.88
C ARG A 131 -13.61 10.46 -8.06
N PHE A 132 -13.30 9.67 -7.04
CA PHE A 132 -13.21 8.20 -7.13
C PHE A 132 -13.90 7.46 -5.99
N GLY A 133 -14.78 8.10 -5.21
CA GLY A 133 -15.37 7.50 -4.00
C GLY A 133 -16.14 6.18 -4.19
N ASN A 134 -16.63 5.91 -5.40
CA ASN A 134 -17.31 4.64 -5.74
C ASN A 134 -16.37 3.56 -6.29
N GLN A 135 -15.11 3.91 -6.54
CA GLN A 135 -14.07 3.03 -7.12
C GLN A 135 -12.96 2.74 -6.12
N LEU A 136 -12.82 3.58 -5.09
CA LEU A 136 -11.78 3.49 -4.08
C LEU A 136 -12.32 3.18 -2.70
N HIS A 137 -11.74 2.16 -2.07
CA HIS A 137 -11.84 1.99 -0.63
C HIS A 137 -10.74 2.81 0.06
N MET A 138 -11.14 3.80 0.86
CA MET A 138 -10.21 4.63 1.66
C MET A 138 -10.34 4.25 3.13
N VAL A 139 -9.19 4.06 3.77
CA VAL A 139 -9.06 3.70 5.19
C VAL A 139 -8.27 4.82 5.88
N TYR A 140 -8.66 5.15 7.12
CA TYR A 140 -8.16 6.30 7.89
C TYR A 140 -7.28 5.84 9.04
#